data_AF-A0A349DJZ3-F1
#
_entry.id   AF-A0A349DJZ3-F1
#
_cell.length_a   1.000
_cell.length_b   1.000
_cell.length_c   1.000
_cell.angle_alpha   90.00
_cell.angle_beta   90.00
_cell.angle_gamma   90.00
#
_symmetry.space_group_name_H-M   'P 1'
#
loop_
_entity.id
_entity.type
_entity.pdbx_description
1 polymer ?
#
loop_
_entity_poly.entity_id
_entity_poly.type
_entity_poly.pdbx_seq_one_letter_code
_entity_poly.pdbx_strand_id
1 'polypeptide(L)'
;MQQSMEEMMAQMSQALFPNGDQDIQAGANELLHIVKNAIDAEGAARVFMKSAFISRFFAGFNVAKLQEHLMSNLATQYFNEHQLHNYYRYLQSLNFVDFLYQTPLSQLSRLPGVDPAEEAQFYVHESWNATDSEPVEIPEIYRQNWLKLIPKNVAEFSLNGIKKNPQVTDANEIPGATGGFGREVTNPIPTFGVPGIYLYLYHLQLPDGQNTKWQRTHAVTAPNIATMIDEYQVYDQENNFICNLYLNPYHNTVSEKAPEGFQVHPDFGLMLR
;
A
#
# COMPACT_ATOMS: atom_id res chain seq x y z
N MET A 1 -24.04 23.53 -2.82
CA MET A 1 -23.55 22.82 -1.61
C MET A 1 -24.02 21.37 -1.54
N GLN A 2 -25.23 21.00 -1.98
CA GLN A 2 -25.69 19.61 -1.92
C GLN A 2 -25.14 18.74 -3.08
N GLN A 3 -25.11 19.29 -4.31
CA GLN A 3 -24.43 18.66 -5.48
C GLN A 3 -22.95 18.34 -5.23
N SER A 4 -22.23 19.18 -4.49
CA SER A 4 -20.80 18.97 -4.20
C SER A 4 -20.54 17.82 -3.22
N MET A 5 -21.52 17.43 -2.39
CA MET A 5 -21.35 16.32 -1.44
C MET A 5 -21.65 14.97 -2.10
N GLU A 6 -22.66 14.90 -2.97
CA GLU A 6 -22.96 13.69 -3.76
C GLU A 6 -21.83 13.36 -4.72
N GLU A 7 -21.30 14.37 -5.43
CA GLU A 7 -20.13 14.21 -6.30
C GLU A 7 -18.89 13.73 -5.53
N MET A 8 -18.64 14.30 -4.35
CA MET A 8 -17.54 13.87 -3.49
C MET A 8 -17.71 12.42 -3.01
N MET A 9 -18.92 12.03 -2.60
CA MET A 9 -19.21 10.66 -2.17
C MET A 9 -19.08 9.66 -3.34
N ALA A 10 -19.51 10.04 -4.54
CA ALA A 10 -19.34 9.23 -5.74
C ALA A 10 -17.85 9.04 -6.10
N GLN A 11 -17.06 10.12 -6.04
CA GLN A 11 -15.60 10.05 -6.25
C GLN A 11 -14.91 9.18 -5.21
N MET A 12 -15.28 9.31 -3.93
CA MET A 12 -14.74 8.46 -2.86
C MET A 12 -15.14 6.99 -3.05
N SER A 13 -16.38 6.72 -3.46
CA SER A 13 -16.84 5.37 -3.76
C SER A 13 -16.06 4.76 -4.93
N GLN A 14 -15.84 5.53 -6.00
CA GLN A 14 -15.06 5.08 -7.16
C GLN A 14 -13.59 4.83 -6.81
N ALA A 15 -13.01 5.65 -5.92
CA ALA A 15 -11.66 5.45 -5.42
C ALA A 15 -11.54 4.21 -4.52
N LEU A 16 -12.58 3.90 -3.73
CA LEU A 16 -12.60 2.71 -2.88
C LEU A 16 -12.87 1.41 -3.64
N PHE A 17 -13.72 1.49 -4.66
CA PHE A 17 -14.26 0.35 -5.40
C PHE A 17 -14.16 0.65 -6.90
N PRO A 18 -12.96 0.57 -7.49
CA PRO A 18 -12.75 0.90 -8.91
C PRO A 18 -13.59 0.03 -9.86
N ASN A 19 -13.91 -1.22 -9.48
CA ASN A 19 -14.82 -2.09 -10.23
C ASN A 19 -16.26 -2.09 -9.68
N GLY A 20 -16.62 -1.10 -8.86
CA GLY A 20 -17.95 -0.93 -8.29
C GLY A 20 -18.45 -2.18 -7.55
N ASP A 21 -19.62 -2.68 -7.98
CA ASP A 21 -20.31 -3.80 -7.33
C ASP A 21 -19.44 -5.06 -7.22
N GLN A 22 -18.54 -5.32 -8.17
CA GLN A 22 -17.68 -6.51 -8.12
C GLN A 22 -16.76 -6.49 -6.89
N ASP A 23 -16.18 -5.34 -6.56
CA ASP A 23 -15.30 -5.19 -5.40
C ASP A 23 -16.11 -5.22 -4.09
N ILE A 24 -17.32 -4.63 -4.10
CA ILE A 24 -18.24 -4.68 -2.96
C ILE A 24 -18.65 -6.13 -2.66
N GLN A 25 -19.01 -6.90 -3.68
CA GLN A 25 -19.40 -8.30 -3.53
C GLN A 25 -18.22 -9.17 -3.08
N ALA A 26 -17.02 -8.93 -3.60
CA ALA A 26 -15.83 -9.65 -3.15
C ALA A 26 -15.59 -9.44 -1.64
N GLY A 27 -15.65 -8.19 -1.16
CA GLY A 27 -15.50 -7.89 0.26
C GLY A 27 -16.66 -8.35 1.14
N ALA A 28 -17.89 -8.32 0.63
CA ALA A 28 -19.04 -8.91 1.31
C ALA A 28 -18.88 -10.42 1.49
N ASN A 29 -18.43 -11.12 0.44
CA ASN A 29 -18.21 -12.57 0.47
C ASN A 29 -17.12 -12.97 1.48
N GLU A 30 -16.06 -12.17 1.58
CA GLU A 30 -15.02 -12.42 2.59
C GLU A 30 -15.54 -12.17 4.01
N LEU A 31 -16.32 -11.10 4.22
CA LEU A 31 -16.97 -10.88 5.51
C LEU A 31 -17.92 -12.04 5.87
N LEU A 32 -18.75 -12.49 4.93
CA LEU A 32 -19.63 -13.65 5.12
C LEU A 32 -18.84 -14.90 5.51
N HIS A 33 -17.71 -15.14 4.85
CA HIS A 33 -16.83 -16.24 5.20
C HIS A 33 -16.32 -16.12 6.64
N ILE A 34 -15.82 -14.94 7.03
CA ILE A 34 -15.30 -14.68 8.37
C ILE A 34 -16.38 -14.91 9.43
N VAL A 35 -17.60 -14.39 9.24
CA VAL A 35 -18.71 -14.55 10.19
C VAL A 35 -19.50 -15.84 9.98
N LYS A 36 -18.99 -16.81 9.21
CA LYS A 36 -19.61 -18.11 8.93
C LYS A 36 -21.07 -18.00 8.44
N ASN A 37 -21.34 -17.05 7.56
CA ASN A 37 -22.66 -16.74 7.00
C ASN A 37 -23.72 -16.40 8.05
N ALA A 38 -23.32 -15.87 9.21
CA ALA A 38 -24.26 -15.50 10.27
C ALA A 38 -25.08 -14.23 9.96
N ILE A 39 -24.77 -13.52 8.87
CA ILE A 39 -25.52 -12.39 8.34
C ILE A 39 -25.86 -12.65 6.86
N ASP A 40 -26.87 -11.94 6.34
CA ASP A 40 -27.23 -12.04 4.93
C ASP A 40 -26.24 -11.25 4.03
N ALA A 41 -26.25 -11.56 2.73
CA ALA A 41 -25.33 -10.96 1.77
C ALA A 41 -25.49 -9.45 1.64
N GLU A 42 -26.73 -8.94 1.73
CA GLU A 42 -27.02 -7.51 1.67
C GLU A 42 -26.47 -6.77 2.91
N GLY A 43 -26.66 -7.36 4.09
CA GLY A 43 -26.08 -6.92 5.35
C GLY A 43 -24.56 -6.93 5.31
N ALA A 44 -23.95 -8.00 4.81
CA ALA A 44 -22.51 -8.09 4.64
C ALA A 44 -21.97 -7.00 3.72
N ALA A 45 -22.60 -6.74 2.57
CA ALA A 45 -22.20 -5.68 1.67
C ALA A 45 -22.25 -4.29 2.34
N ARG A 46 -23.33 -3.99 3.09
CA ARG A 46 -23.45 -2.72 3.83
C ARG A 46 -22.40 -2.56 4.91
N VAL A 47 -22.13 -3.60 5.69
CA VAL A 47 -21.10 -3.59 6.74
C VAL A 47 -19.71 -3.43 6.11
N PHE A 48 -19.44 -4.17 5.05
CA PHE A 48 -18.18 -4.10 4.31
C PHE A 48 -17.90 -2.69 3.78
N MET A 49 -18.83 -2.08 3.07
CA MET A 49 -18.64 -0.73 2.51
C MET A 49 -18.29 0.30 3.59
N LYS A 50 -19.00 0.28 4.73
CA LYS A 50 -18.74 1.20 5.83
C LYS A 50 -17.39 0.92 6.50
N SER A 51 -17.07 -0.35 6.72
CA SER A 51 -15.81 -0.76 7.35
C SER A 51 -14.61 -0.39 6.48
N ALA A 52 -14.69 -0.61 5.16
CA ALA A 52 -13.66 -0.24 4.18
C ALA A 52 -13.47 1.28 4.10
N PHE A 53 -14.56 2.05 4.18
CA PHE A 53 -14.48 3.50 4.25
C PHE A 53 -13.76 3.97 5.51
N ILE A 54 -14.17 3.47 6.68
CA ILE A 54 -13.58 3.87 7.96
C ILE A 54 -12.12 3.42 8.06
N SER A 55 -11.79 2.21 7.60
CA SER A 55 -10.43 1.68 7.65
C SER A 55 -9.43 2.48 6.82
N ARG A 56 -9.90 3.13 5.75
CA ARG A 56 -9.04 3.92 4.86
C ARG A 56 -8.98 5.40 5.23
N PHE A 57 -10.08 5.98 5.71
CA PHE A 57 -10.16 7.43 5.91
C PHE A 57 -10.10 7.89 7.38
N PHE A 58 -10.29 7.01 8.37
CA PHE A 58 -10.22 7.42 9.77
C PHE A 58 -8.84 7.20 10.37
N ALA A 59 -8.22 8.29 10.82
CA ALA A 59 -6.93 8.25 11.49
C ALA A 59 -6.98 7.35 12.74
N GLY A 60 -5.95 6.50 12.87
CA GLY A 60 -5.79 5.59 14.01
C GLY A 60 -6.81 4.45 14.05
N PHE A 61 -7.31 3.98 12.90
CA PHE A 61 -8.12 2.78 12.80
C PHE A 61 -7.39 1.54 13.35
N ASN A 62 -8.01 0.87 14.32
CA ASN A 62 -7.48 -0.30 15.02
C ASN A 62 -8.64 -1.26 15.34
N VAL A 63 -8.34 -2.41 15.94
CA VAL A 63 -9.36 -3.42 16.30
C VAL A 63 -10.46 -2.83 17.19
N ALA A 64 -10.11 -2.00 18.17
CA ALA A 64 -11.09 -1.36 19.06
C ALA A 64 -12.05 -0.42 18.30
N LYS A 65 -11.55 0.36 17.35
CA LYS A 65 -12.40 1.22 16.49
C LYS A 65 -13.23 0.41 15.50
N LEU A 66 -12.71 -0.70 14.99
CA LEU A 66 -13.50 -1.62 14.18
C LEU A 66 -14.65 -2.20 15.03
N GLN A 67 -14.35 -2.63 16.25
CA GLN A 67 -15.36 -3.13 17.18
C GLN A 67 -16.43 -2.07 17.46
N GLU A 68 -16.03 -0.83 17.76
CA GLU A 68 -16.93 0.31 17.96
C GLU A 68 -17.80 0.58 16.72
N HIS A 69 -17.20 0.56 15.53
CA HIS A 69 -17.94 0.71 14.27
C HIS A 69 -19.01 -0.39 14.10
N LEU A 70 -18.64 -1.63 14.43
CA LEU A 70 -19.52 -2.79 14.34
C LEU A 70 -20.55 -2.84 15.49
N MET A 71 -20.52 -1.92 16.47
CA MET A 71 -21.43 -1.84 17.61
C MET A 71 -22.81 -1.25 17.27
N SER A 72 -23.43 -1.83 16.25
CA SER A 72 -24.88 -1.99 16.18
C SER A 72 -25.19 -3.47 16.14
N ASN A 73 -25.23 -4.14 17.31
CA ASN A 73 -25.49 -5.59 17.52
C ASN A 73 -24.58 -6.60 16.79
N LEU A 74 -23.94 -6.25 15.67
CA LEU A 74 -23.22 -7.16 14.79
C LEU A 74 -21.93 -7.68 15.42
N ALA A 75 -21.11 -6.80 15.99
CA ALA A 75 -19.81 -7.18 16.59
C ALA A 75 -19.99 -8.29 17.64
N THR A 76 -20.87 -8.07 18.61
CA THR A 76 -21.06 -8.97 19.74
C THR A 76 -21.87 -10.22 19.40
N GLN A 77 -22.67 -10.18 18.33
CA GLN A 77 -23.54 -11.29 17.95
C GLN A 77 -22.87 -12.27 16.99
N TYR A 78 -21.98 -11.79 16.14
CA TYR A 78 -21.46 -12.59 15.01
C TYR A 78 -19.93 -12.67 14.93
N PHE A 79 -19.20 -11.91 15.76
CA PHE A 79 -17.74 -11.99 15.83
C PHE A 79 -17.30 -12.49 17.19
N ASN A 80 -16.51 -13.57 17.19
CA ASN A 80 -15.56 -13.83 18.27
C ASN A 80 -14.27 -13.00 18.06
N GLU A 81 -13.33 -13.11 19.01
CA GLU A 81 -12.06 -12.38 18.95
C GLU A 81 -11.27 -12.67 17.67
N HIS A 82 -11.15 -13.93 17.27
CA HIS A 82 -10.45 -14.33 16.04
C HIS A 82 -11.09 -13.73 14.79
N GLN A 83 -12.43 -13.79 14.68
CA GLN A 83 -13.16 -13.25 13.53
C GLN A 83 -13.00 -11.74 13.45
N LEU A 84 -13.04 -11.04 14.58
CA LEU A 84 -12.85 -9.59 14.62
C LEU A 84 -11.45 -9.20 14.16
N HIS A 85 -10.42 -9.90 14.64
CA HIS A 85 -9.04 -9.69 14.20
C HIS A 85 -8.83 -10.06 12.74
N ASN A 86 -9.44 -11.14 12.26
CA ASN A 86 -9.36 -11.54 10.85
C ASN A 86 -10.02 -10.52 9.93
N TYR A 87 -11.15 -9.96 10.36
CA TYR A 87 -11.79 -8.89 9.60
C TYR A 87 -10.98 -7.59 9.61
N TYR A 88 -10.37 -7.24 10.74
CA TYR A 88 -9.42 -6.14 10.81
C TYR A 88 -8.23 -6.35 9.87
N ARG A 89 -7.61 -7.53 9.89
CA ARG A 89 -6.49 -7.90 9.00
C ARG A 89 -6.89 -7.81 7.54
N TYR A 90 -8.06 -8.33 7.19
CA TYR A 90 -8.60 -8.20 5.84
C TYR A 90 -8.67 -6.74 5.39
N LEU A 91 -9.29 -5.86 6.19
CA LEU A 91 -9.40 -4.42 5.87
C LEU A 91 -8.02 -3.74 5.74
N GLN A 92 -7.06 -4.12 6.57
CA GLN A 92 -5.68 -3.63 6.46
C GLN A 92 -4.97 -4.14 5.20
N SER A 93 -5.17 -5.42 4.85
CA SER A 93 -4.63 -6.00 3.62
C SER A 93 -5.21 -5.34 2.38
N LEU A 94 -6.50 -4.95 2.38
CA LEU A 94 -7.08 -4.16 1.28
C LEU A 94 -6.36 -2.82 1.10
N ASN A 95 -6.07 -2.11 2.20
CA ASN A 95 -5.30 -0.87 2.15
C ASN A 95 -3.87 -1.10 1.60
N PHE A 96 -3.25 -2.20 2.00
CA PHE A 96 -1.88 -2.54 1.61
C PHE A 96 -1.79 -2.94 0.13
N VAL A 97 -2.70 -3.81 -0.33
CA VAL A 97 -2.70 -4.36 -1.68
C VAL A 97 -3.07 -3.31 -2.72
N ASP A 98 -4.11 -2.53 -2.44
CA ASP A 98 -4.50 -1.41 -3.29
C ASP A 98 -3.36 -0.40 -3.42
N PHE A 99 -2.76 0.00 -2.30
CA PHE A 99 -1.70 1.00 -2.30
C PHE A 99 -0.43 0.52 -3.02
N LEU A 100 0.02 -0.72 -2.80
CA LEU A 100 1.31 -1.20 -3.31
C LEU A 100 1.24 -1.87 -4.69
N TYR A 101 0.15 -2.58 -4.97
CA TYR A 101 0.02 -3.44 -6.14
C TYR A 101 -1.03 -2.94 -7.11
N GLN A 102 -1.80 -1.88 -6.77
CA GLN A 102 -2.91 -1.36 -7.58
C GLN A 102 -3.84 -2.49 -8.06
N THR A 103 -3.95 -3.51 -7.22
CA THR A 103 -4.68 -4.74 -7.53
C THR A 103 -6.09 -4.59 -7.01
N PRO A 104 -7.11 -4.78 -7.86
CA PRO A 104 -8.48 -4.65 -7.40
C PRO A 104 -8.82 -5.64 -6.29
N LEU A 105 -9.72 -5.23 -5.40
CA LEU A 105 -10.13 -6.02 -4.24
C LEU A 105 -10.63 -7.41 -4.63
N SER A 106 -11.33 -7.48 -5.76
CA SER A 106 -11.85 -8.73 -6.35
C SER A 106 -10.78 -9.76 -6.74
N GLN A 107 -9.51 -9.38 -6.77
CA GLN A 107 -8.39 -10.31 -7.01
C GLN A 107 -7.70 -10.77 -5.73
N LEU A 108 -8.06 -10.21 -4.56
CA LEU A 108 -7.50 -10.63 -3.28
C LEU A 108 -8.06 -12.02 -2.91
N SER A 109 -7.16 -12.99 -2.75
CA SER A 109 -7.52 -14.37 -2.40
C SER A 109 -6.97 -14.73 -1.01
N ARG A 110 -7.80 -15.39 -0.19
CA ARG A 110 -7.41 -15.94 1.12
C ARG A 110 -6.62 -17.24 0.98
N LEU A 111 -5.77 -17.55 1.97
CA LEU A 111 -5.18 -18.88 2.06
C LEU A 111 -6.27 -19.91 2.42
N PRO A 112 -6.35 -21.05 1.70
CA PRO A 112 -7.35 -22.06 1.96
C PRO A 112 -7.04 -22.85 3.24
N GLY A 113 -8.10 -23.41 3.85
CA GLY A 113 -7.96 -24.39 4.95
C GLY A 113 -7.92 -23.83 6.36
N VAL A 114 -8.04 -22.51 6.53
CA VAL A 114 -8.09 -21.84 7.84
C VAL A 114 -9.54 -21.61 8.26
N ASP A 115 -9.90 -22.00 9.49
CA ASP A 115 -11.18 -21.60 10.08
C ASP A 115 -11.06 -20.19 10.69
N PRO A 116 -11.74 -19.16 10.15
CA PRO A 116 -11.60 -17.78 10.62
C PRO A 116 -12.13 -17.57 12.05
N ALA A 117 -12.84 -18.54 12.63
CA ALA A 117 -13.27 -18.49 14.03
C ALA A 117 -12.25 -19.06 15.01
N GLU A 118 -11.24 -19.78 14.54
CA GLU A 118 -10.27 -20.49 15.39
C GLU A 118 -8.83 -20.02 15.15
N GLU A 119 -8.53 -19.55 13.94
CA GLU A 119 -7.16 -19.28 13.51
C GLU A 119 -7.01 -17.94 12.78
N ALA A 120 -5.77 -17.45 12.71
CA ALA A 120 -5.44 -16.24 11.97
C ALA A 120 -5.56 -16.48 10.45
N GLN A 121 -6.39 -15.68 9.78
CA GLN A 121 -6.55 -15.71 8.34
C GLN A 121 -5.54 -14.79 7.66
N PHE A 122 -4.87 -15.33 6.65
CA PHE A 122 -3.88 -14.65 5.84
C PHE A 122 -4.28 -14.68 4.37
N TYR A 123 -3.79 -13.72 3.59
CA TYR A 123 -4.07 -13.60 2.15
C TYR A 123 -2.85 -14.01 1.32
N VAL A 124 -3.07 -14.49 0.09
CA VAL A 124 -2.17 -15.34 -0.75
C VAL A 124 -0.75 -14.81 -0.99
N HIS A 125 -0.43 -13.60 -0.55
CA HIS A 125 0.94 -13.14 -0.44
C HIS A 125 1.22 -12.77 1.01
N GLU A 126 1.94 -13.67 1.71
CA GLU A 126 2.19 -13.57 3.16
C GLU A 126 2.83 -12.24 3.59
N SER A 127 3.53 -11.56 2.68
CA SER A 127 4.12 -10.23 2.89
C SER A 127 3.10 -9.10 3.04
N TRP A 128 1.80 -9.36 2.88
CA TRP A 128 0.71 -8.36 2.92
C TRP A 128 -0.06 -8.33 4.24
N ASN A 129 0.31 -9.18 5.19
CA ASN A 129 -0.39 -9.30 6.46
C ASN A 129 0.18 -8.30 7.46
N ALA A 130 -0.65 -7.36 7.91
CA ALA A 130 -0.31 -6.51 9.05
C ALA A 130 -0.20 -7.38 10.30
N THR A 131 0.95 -7.36 10.97
CA THR A 131 1.09 -7.88 12.33
C THR A 131 0.47 -6.89 13.31
N ASP A 132 -0.08 -7.38 14.43
CA ASP A 132 -0.59 -6.57 15.55
C ASP A 132 0.57 -5.83 16.30
N SER A 133 1.43 -5.13 15.55
CA SER A 133 2.54 -4.36 16.12
C SER A 133 2.00 -3.10 16.78
N GLU A 134 2.57 -2.76 17.94
CA GLU A 134 2.28 -1.51 18.63
C GLU A 134 2.41 -0.31 17.68
N PRO A 135 1.57 0.72 17.86
CA PRO A 135 1.58 1.88 16.99
C PRO A 135 2.98 2.52 16.96
N VAL A 136 3.67 2.43 15.83
CA VAL A 136 4.95 3.11 15.66
C VAL A 136 4.67 4.60 15.53
N GLU A 137 5.20 5.39 16.46
CA GLU A 137 5.18 6.85 16.33
C GLU A 137 6.04 7.25 15.13
N ILE A 138 5.45 7.94 14.14
CA ILE A 138 6.17 8.43 12.96
C ILE A 138 7.05 9.60 13.40
N PRO A 139 8.40 9.49 13.34
CA PRO A 139 9.30 10.56 13.75
C PRO A 139 9.04 11.87 13.00
N GLU A 140 9.23 13.02 13.66
CA GLU A 140 8.92 14.36 13.13
C GLU A 140 9.55 14.64 11.77
N ILE A 141 10.80 14.19 11.57
CA ILE A 141 11.53 14.32 10.30
C ILE A 141 10.83 13.63 9.11
N TYR A 142 9.96 12.66 9.40
CA TYR A 142 9.19 11.91 8.42
C TYR A 142 7.73 12.40 8.36
N ARG A 143 7.29 13.35 9.19
CA ARG A 143 5.92 13.92 9.15
C ARG A 143 5.69 14.90 7.99
N GLN A 144 6.40 14.71 6.88
CA GLN A 144 6.07 15.40 5.64
C GLN A 144 4.59 15.15 5.30
N ASN A 145 3.94 16.15 4.72
CA ASN A 145 2.48 16.18 4.53
C ASN A 145 1.92 14.95 3.81
N TRP A 146 2.72 14.27 3.02
CA TRP A 146 2.32 13.14 2.19
C TRP A 146 2.34 11.79 2.92
N LEU A 147 3.16 11.58 3.97
CA LEU A 147 3.02 10.38 4.82
C LEU A 147 1.72 10.36 5.62
N LYS A 148 1.09 11.52 5.82
CA LYS A 148 -0.27 11.61 6.38
C LYS A 148 -1.34 11.08 5.42
N LEU A 149 -1.01 10.93 4.13
CA LEU A 149 -1.92 10.47 3.08
C LEU A 149 -1.84 8.96 2.83
N ILE A 150 -0.89 8.25 3.47
CA ILE A 150 -0.73 6.81 3.27
C ILE A 150 -1.28 6.00 4.45
N PRO A 151 -1.81 4.80 4.21
CA PRO A 151 -2.30 3.94 5.28
C PRO A 151 -1.23 3.66 6.34
N LYS A 152 -1.59 3.71 7.62
CA LYS A 152 -0.61 3.61 8.73
C LYS A 152 0.16 2.29 8.72
N ASN A 153 -0.50 1.18 8.38
CA ASN A 153 0.15 -0.12 8.25
C ASN A 153 1.23 -0.12 7.16
N VAL A 154 1.03 0.61 6.05
CA VAL A 154 2.06 0.80 5.00
C VAL A 154 3.21 1.66 5.53
N ALA A 155 2.91 2.71 6.30
CA ALA A 155 3.93 3.55 6.94
C ALA A 155 4.78 2.74 7.92
N GLU A 156 4.15 1.94 8.79
CA GLU A 156 4.80 1.08 9.77
C GLU A 156 5.67 0.02 9.09
N PHE A 157 5.16 -0.63 8.04
CA PHE A 157 5.92 -1.56 7.23
C PHE A 157 7.20 -0.92 6.67
N SER A 158 7.06 0.27 6.07
CA SER A 158 8.19 1.01 5.50
C SER A 158 9.21 1.40 6.58
N LEU A 159 8.77 1.99 7.69
CA LEU A 159 9.62 2.42 8.80
C LEU A 159 10.36 1.26 9.47
N ASN A 160 9.68 0.12 9.65
CA ASN A 160 10.30 -1.08 10.21
C ASN A 160 11.36 -1.66 9.26
N GLY A 161 11.12 -1.61 7.95
CA GLY A 161 12.12 -1.99 6.94
C GLY A 161 13.35 -1.08 6.97
N ILE A 162 13.16 0.24 7.03
CA ILE A 162 14.25 1.23 7.14
C ILE A 162 15.08 0.97 8.40
N LYS A 163 14.44 0.80 9.57
CA LYS A 163 15.14 0.54 10.85
C LYS A 163 16.01 -0.72 10.83
N LYS A 164 15.63 -1.72 10.03
CA LYS A 164 16.35 -3.00 9.93
C LYS A 164 17.42 -3.00 8.83
N ASN A 165 17.48 -1.97 7.98
CA ASN A 165 18.41 -1.94 6.85
C ASN A 165 19.83 -1.52 7.30
N PRO A 166 20.84 -2.41 7.24
CA PRO A 166 22.22 -2.06 7.58
C PRO A 166 22.88 -1.12 6.56
N GLN A 167 22.30 -0.96 5.37
CA GLN A 167 22.76 -0.03 4.31
C GLN A 167 21.87 1.22 4.20
N VAL A 168 21.10 1.54 5.26
CA VAL A 168 20.32 2.78 5.30
C VAL A 168 21.22 3.98 5.00
N THR A 169 20.73 4.90 4.18
CA THR A 169 21.49 6.07 3.74
C THR A 169 20.56 7.25 3.51
N ASP A 170 21.13 8.45 3.59
CA ASP A 170 20.49 9.71 3.20
C ASP A 170 20.98 10.18 1.81
N ALA A 171 21.94 9.45 1.22
CA ALA A 171 22.55 9.78 -0.07
C ALA A 171 21.74 9.27 -1.26
N ASN A 172 22.00 9.84 -2.45
CA ASN A 172 21.37 9.41 -3.70
C ASN A 172 21.73 7.99 -4.14
N GLU A 173 22.81 7.41 -3.62
CA GLU A 173 23.27 6.07 -3.97
C GLU A 173 23.52 5.24 -2.72
N ILE A 174 23.20 3.95 -2.80
CA ILE A 174 23.37 3.00 -1.70
C ILE A 174 24.85 2.63 -1.59
N PRO A 175 25.47 2.72 -0.39
CA PRO A 175 26.84 2.28 -0.20
C PRO A 175 27.06 0.81 -0.59
N GLY A 176 28.01 0.56 -1.49
CA GLY A 176 28.31 -0.78 -2.00
C GLY A 176 27.45 -1.22 -3.20
N ALA A 177 26.59 -0.34 -3.72
CA ALA A 177 25.91 -0.56 -4.99
C ALA A 177 26.89 -0.58 -6.17
N THR A 178 26.56 -1.37 -7.20
CA THR A 178 27.39 -1.54 -8.40
C THR A 178 26.52 -1.63 -9.66
N GLY A 179 27.01 -1.11 -10.79
CA GLY A 179 26.27 -1.10 -12.06
C GLY A 179 25.49 0.20 -12.28
N GLY A 180 24.65 0.24 -13.33
CA GLY A 180 23.87 1.40 -13.71
C GLY A 180 22.84 1.82 -12.65
N PHE A 181 22.93 3.06 -12.16
CA PHE A 181 22.03 3.62 -11.15
C PHE A 181 20.56 3.52 -11.58
N GLY A 182 19.75 2.84 -10.78
CA GLY A 182 18.34 2.54 -11.04
C GLY A 182 18.06 1.56 -12.19
N ARG A 183 19.08 1.25 -13.01
CA ARG A 183 18.97 0.43 -14.24
C ARG A 183 19.35 -1.02 -14.04
N GLU A 184 20.07 -1.31 -12.97
CA GLU A 184 20.50 -2.65 -12.59
C GLU A 184 20.06 -2.94 -11.15
N VAL A 185 19.65 -4.19 -10.91
CA VAL A 185 19.21 -4.64 -9.59
C VAL A 185 20.31 -4.50 -8.52
N THR A 186 21.58 -4.44 -8.91
CA THR A 186 22.73 -4.24 -8.02
C THR A 186 23.01 -2.77 -7.70
N ASN A 187 22.30 -1.82 -8.31
CA ASN A 187 22.36 -0.39 -7.99
C ASN A 187 20.96 0.26 -8.03
N PRO A 188 20.04 -0.14 -7.13
CA PRO A 188 18.69 0.39 -7.12
C PRO A 188 18.66 1.82 -6.57
N ILE A 189 17.62 2.57 -6.93
CA ILE A 189 17.37 3.92 -6.44
C ILE A 189 16.93 3.85 -4.97
N PRO A 190 17.64 4.48 -4.01
CA PRO A 190 17.19 4.54 -2.63
C PRO A 190 15.99 5.50 -2.50
N THR A 191 14.92 5.02 -1.85
CA THR A 191 13.72 5.82 -1.57
C THR A 191 13.27 5.67 -0.12
N PHE A 192 12.50 6.66 0.34
CA PHE A 192 11.88 6.67 1.66
C PHE A 192 10.52 5.97 1.64
N GLY A 193 10.52 4.67 1.95
CA GLY A 193 9.34 3.83 1.87
C GLY A 193 8.84 3.61 0.45
N VAL A 194 7.82 2.75 0.31
CA VAL A 194 7.11 2.59 -0.96
C VAL A 194 6.44 3.90 -1.41
N PRO A 195 5.88 4.71 -0.51
CA PRO A 195 5.40 6.03 -0.90
C PRO A 195 6.49 6.88 -1.63
N GLY A 196 7.76 6.80 -1.19
CA GLY A 196 8.87 7.52 -1.83
C GLY A 196 9.18 7.03 -3.24
N ILE A 197 8.87 5.76 -3.54
CA ILE A 197 8.95 5.21 -4.91
C ILE A 197 7.98 5.96 -5.82
N TYR A 198 6.72 6.09 -5.42
CA TYR A 198 5.73 6.78 -6.22
C TYR A 198 6.11 8.24 -6.46
N LEU A 199 6.55 8.93 -5.41
CA LEU A 199 7.02 10.32 -5.54
C LEU A 199 8.14 10.42 -6.59
N TYR A 200 9.14 9.55 -6.49
CA TYR A 200 10.24 9.51 -7.45
C TYR A 200 9.76 9.25 -8.89
N LEU A 201 8.94 8.21 -9.08
CA LEU A 201 8.47 7.81 -10.41
C LEU A 201 7.51 8.83 -11.04
N TYR A 202 6.64 9.49 -10.27
CA TYR A 202 5.78 10.56 -10.77
C TYR A 202 6.55 11.78 -11.28
N HIS A 203 7.75 12.01 -10.74
CA HIS A 203 8.63 13.09 -11.14
C HIS A 203 9.76 12.66 -12.07
N LEU A 204 9.78 11.40 -12.47
CA LEU A 204 10.74 10.89 -13.43
C LEU A 204 10.26 11.16 -14.86
N GLN A 205 11.06 11.92 -15.59
CA GLN A 205 10.76 12.36 -16.95
C GLN A 205 11.80 11.85 -17.92
N LEU A 206 11.36 11.69 -19.17
CA LEU A 206 12.24 11.48 -20.31
C LEU A 206 13.05 12.75 -20.60
N PRO A 207 14.15 12.67 -21.36
CA PRO A 207 15.02 13.81 -21.63
C PRO A 207 14.33 14.98 -22.33
N ASP A 208 13.22 14.71 -23.02
CA ASP A 208 12.37 15.72 -23.68
C ASP A 208 11.33 16.37 -22.74
N GLY A 209 11.30 15.97 -21.47
CA GLY A 209 10.39 16.48 -20.45
C GLY A 209 9.06 15.73 -20.37
N GLN A 210 8.83 14.70 -21.19
CA GLN A 210 7.62 13.89 -21.09
C GLN A 210 7.63 13.04 -19.83
N ASN A 211 6.47 12.92 -19.18
CA ASN A 211 6.30 12.03 -18.04
C ASN A 211 6.37 10.56 -18.48
N THR A 212 6.70 9.68 -17.54
CA THR A 212 6.69 8.23 -17.75
C THR A 212 5.41 7.59 -17.23
N LYS A 213 5.06 6.43 -17.78
CA LYS A 213 4.10 5.49 -17.18
C LYS A 213 4.88 4.33 -16.59
N TRP A 214 4.38 3.73 -15.52
CA TRP A 214 5.10 2.66 -14.85
C TRP A 214 4.13 1.66 -14.22
N GLN A 215 4.61 0.43 -14.07
CA GLN A 215 3.90 -0.67 -13.40
C GLN A 215 4.90 -1.46 -12.55
N ARG A 216 4.58 -1.67 -11.28
CA ARG A 216 5.36 -2.57 -10.41
C ARG A 216 5.16 -4.01 -10.89
N THR A 217 6.23 -4.76 -11.07
CA THR A 217 6.15 -6.17 -11.47
C THR A 217 6.19 -7.09 -10.25
N HIS A 218 7.30 -7.08 -9.49
CA HIS A 218 7.51 -7.92 -8.32
C HIS A 218 8.66 -7.40 -7.45
N ALA A 219 8.88 -8.05 -6.30
CA ALA A 219 10.07 -7.82 -5.48
C ALA A 219 11.21 -8.73 -5.93
N VAL A 220 12.43 -8.21 -5.95
CA VAL A 220 13.67 -8.89 -6.32
C VAL A 220 14.75 -8.69 -5.24
N THR A 221 15.84 -9.42 -5.34
CA THR A 221 16.99 -9.31 -4.42
C THR A 221 18.30 -9.26 -5.20
N ALA A 222 19.32 -8.65 -4.60
CA ALA A 222 20.68 -8.63 -5.14
C ALA A 222 21.69 -8.97 -4.03
N PRO A 223 22.79 -9.69 -4.33
CA PRO A 223 23.76 -10.10 -3.30
C PRO A 223 24.40 -8.93 -2.52
N ASN A 224 24.50 -7.75 -3.13
CA ASN A 224 25.13 -6.57 -2.55
C ASN A 224 24.13 -5.58 -1.92
N ILE A 225 22.84 -5.90 -1.91
CA ILE A 225 21.77 -5.07 -1.34
C ILE A 225 21.05 -5.87 -0.25
N ALA A 226 21.08 -5.36 0.98
CA ALA A 226 20.69 -6.07 2.19
C ALA A 226 19.17 -6.27 2.34
N THR A 227 18.38 -5.49 1.61
CA THR A 227 16.92 -5.48 1.70
C THR A 227 16.26 -5.70 0.34
N MET A 228 14.96 -6.00 0.34
CA MET A 228 14.22 -6.22 -0.91
C MET A 228 14.20 -4.99 -1.80
N ILE A 229 14.16 -5.23 -3.10
CA ILE A 229 14.14 -4.23 -4.16
C ILE A 229 12.83 -4.42 -4.92
N ASP A 230 12.16 -3.34 -5.28
CA ASP A 230 10.99 -3.37 -6.15
C ASP A 230 11.40 -3.13 -7.60
N GLU A 231 10.93 -3.99 -8.51
CA GLU A 231 11.10 -3.81 -9.95
C GLU A 231 9.86 -3.14 -10.56
N TYR A 232 10.11 -2.16 -11.43
CA TYR A 232 9.09 -1.44 -12.18
C TYR A 232 9.41 -1.48 -13.67
N GLN A 233 8.43 -1.84 -14.49
CA GLN A 233 8.48 -1.61 -15.92
C GLN A 233 8.06 -0.17 -16.22
N VAL A 234 8.84 0.51 -17.05
CA VAL A 234 8.63 1.91 -17.43
C VAL A 234 8.33 2.01 -18.92
N TYR A 235 7.36 2.84 -19.24
CA TYR A 235 6.81 3.06 -20.56
C TYR A 235 6.73 4.55 -20.88
N ASP A 236 6.72 4.89 -22.16
CA ASP A 236 6.38 6.24 -22.62
C ASP A 236 4.86 6.48 -22.60
N GLN A 237 4.43 7.65 -23.06
CA GLN A 237 3.01 8.00 -23.13
C GLN A 237 2.23 7.17 -24.16
N GLU A 238 2.91 6.58 -25.15
CA GLU A 238 2.34 5.70 -26.17
C GLU A 238 2.30 4.23 -25.73
N ASN A 239 2.73 3.93 -24.50
CA ASN A 239 2.88 2.59 -23.92
C ASN A 239 4.00 1.75 -24.55
N ASN A 240 4.98 2.36 -25.21
CA ASN A 240 6.19 1.65 -25.63
C ASN A 240 7.08 1.38 -24.42
N PHE A 241 7.57 0.15 -24.28
CA PHE A 241 8.48 -0.22 -23.20
C PHE A 241 9.83 0.48 -23.35
N ILE A 242 10.30 1.08 -22.26
CA ILE A 242 11.58 1.79 -22.19
C ILE A 242 12.61 0.92 -21.46
N CYS A 243 12.28 0.50 -20.23
CA CYS A 243 13.19 -0.24 -19.38
C CYS A 243 12.53 -0.78 -18.11
N ASN A 244 13.29 -1.60 -17.38
CA ASN A 244 13.05 -1.83 -15.97
C ASN A 244 13.81 -0.80 -15.13
N LEU A 245 13.19 -0.33 -14.06
CA LEU A 245 13.81 0.40 -12.97
C LEU A 245 13.75 -0.42 -11.68
N TYR A 246 14.77 -0.26 -10.85
CA TYR A 246 14.90 -0.93 -9.57
C TYR A 246 14.96 0.11 -8.45
N LEU A 247 14.08 -0.01 -7.46
CA LEU A 247 14.01 0.92 -6.32
C LEU A 247 14.08 0.16 -5.00
N ASN A 248 14.78 0.71 -4.01
CA ASN A 248 14.86 0.17 -2.67
C ASN A 248 14.15 1.12 -1.70
N PRO A 249 13.00 0.73 -1.12
CA PRO A 249 12.19 1.62 -0.26
C PRO A 249 12.71 1.75 1.17
N TYR A 250 13.87 1.19 1.51
CA TYR A 250 14.29 1.06 2.90
C TYR A 250 15.42 2.04 3.28
N HIS A 251 15.34 3.28 2.77
CA HIS A 251 16.29 4.36 3.07
C HIS A 251 15.61 5.56 3.73
N ASN A 252 16.39 6.52 4.22
CA ASN A 252 15.89 7.65 5.00
C ASN A 252 15.39 8.83 4.14
N THR A 253 15.84 8.89 2.89
CA THR A 253 15.51 9.95 1.94
C THR A 253 15.13 9.36 0.59
N VAL A 254 14.52 10.18 -0.26
CA VAL A 254 14.29 9.86 -1.67
C VAL A 254 15.45 10.43 -2.46
N SER A 255 16.11 9.60 -3.27
CA SER A 255 17.18 10.07 -4.17
C SER A 255 16.68 11.18 -5.09
N GLU A 256 17.48 12.24 -5.25
CA GLU A 256 17.29 13.32 -6.23
C GLU A 256 18.05 13.04 -7.54
N LYS A 257 18.86 11.99 -7.60
CA LYS A 257 19.61 11.60 -8.81
C LYS A 257 18.68 10.86 -9.77
N ALA A 258 18.77 11.14 -11.08
CA ALA A 258 18.08 10.42 -12.14
C ALA A 258 18.89 9.20 -12.66
N PRO A 259 18.25 8.12 -13.12
CA PRO A 259 18.90 7.05 -13.87
C PRO A 259 19.35 7.57 -15.24
N GLU A 260 20.31 6.88 -15.86
CA GLU A 260 20.74 7.23 -17.22
C GLU A 260 19.56 7.21 -18.19
N GLY A 261 19.47 8.25 -19.04
CA GLY A 261 18.37 8.42 -19.99
C GLY A 261 17.10 9.07 -19.42
N PHE A 262 17.15 9.57 -18.18
CA PHE A 262 16.05 10.28 -17.54
C PHE A 262 16.50 11.59 -16.90
N GLN A 263 15.52 12.38 -16.49
CA GLN A 263 15.69 13.52 -15.61
C GLN A 263 14.62 13.50 -14.52
N VAL A 264 14.94 14.05 -13.35
CA VAL A 264 13.97 14.28 -12.28
C VAL A 264 13.44 15.70 -12.43
N HIS A 265 12.13 15.88 -12.27
CA HIS A 265 11.47 17.18 -12.41
C HIS A 265 12.16 18.26 -11.54
N PRO A 266 12.39 19.49 -12.03
CA PRO A 266 13.15 20.52 -11.30
C PRO A 266 12.59 20.85 -9.90
N ASP A 267 11.27 20.79 -9.74
CA ASP A 267 10.60 21.10 -8.46
C ASP A 267 10.63 19.93 -7.45
N PHE A 268 11.20 18.78 -7.83
CA PHE A 268 11.22 17.60 -6.98
C PHE A 268 11.93 17.85 -5.64
N GLY A 269 13.13 18.42 -5.67
CA GLY A 269 13.89 18.75 -4.47
C GLY A 269 13.24 19.83 -3.60
N LEU A 270 12.32 20.63 -4.15
CA LEU A 270 11.52 21.60 -3.39
C LEU A 270 10.36 20.93 -2.65
N MET A 271 9.82 19.83 -3.18
CA MET A 271 8.74 19.07 -2.55
C MET A 271 9.22 18.11 -1.47
N LEU A 272 10.51 17.79 -1.47
CA LEU A 272 11.17 16.98 -0.43
C LEU A 272 11.57 17.78 0.81
N ARG A 273 11.45 19.12 0.81
CA ARG A 273 11.94 20.03 1.86
C ARG A 273 10.82 20.71 2.63
#